data_AF-A0A923BFL7-F1
#
_entry.id   AF-A0A923BFL7-F1
#
_cell.length_a   1.000
_cell.length_b   1.000
_cell.length_c   1.000
_cell.angle_alpha   90.00
_cell.angle_beta   90.00
_cell.angle_gamma   90.00
#
_symmetry.space_group_name_H-M   'P 1'
#
loop_
_entity.id
_entity.type
_entity.pdbx_description
1 polymer ?
#
loop_
_entity_poly.entity_id
_entity_poly.type
_entity_poly.pdbx_seq_one_letter_code
_entity_poly.pdbx_strand_id
1 'polypeptide(L)'
;VNKSVPKDQLRAAVIELANKLLEKNPVVLRYAKVGFKRCRELTWEQGEDYLYAKIDQSNFRDPEKGRKEGLKQFLDDKTIKPGLQTYKRQP
;
A
#
# COMPACT_ATOMS: atom_id res chain seq x y z
N VAL A 1 20.07 2.75 5.32
CA VAL A 1 20.09 1.68 4.28
C VAL A 1 19.15 0.58 4.74
N ASN A 2 18.16 0.18 3.92
CA ASN A 2 17.12 -0.79 4.32
C ASN A 2 17.47 -2.24 3.94
N LYS A 3 18.26 -2.44 2.88
CA LYS A 3 18.84 -3.71 2.43
C LYS A 3 20.11 -3.41 1.65
N SER A 4 21.16 -4.21 1.84
CA SER A 4 22.41 -4.13 1.06
C SER A 4 22.57 -5.42 0.26
N VAL A 5 23.03 -5.31 -0.99
CA VAL A 5 23.27 -6.43 -1.90
C VAL A 5 24.58 -6.19 -2.68
N PRO A 6 25.25 -7.26 -3.16
CA PRO A 6 26.37 -7.11 -4.09
C PRO A 6 26.03 -6.23 -5.29
N LYS A 7 27.02 -5.48 -5.80
CA LYS A 7 26.83 -4.47 -6.86
C LYS A 7 26.23 -5.07 -8.14
N ASP A 8 26.68 -6.25 -8.51
CA ASP A 8 26.20 -7.04 -9.65
C ASP A 8 24.72 -7.45 -9.51
N GLN A 9 24.21 -7.57 -8.28
CA GLN A 9 22.82 -7.93 -7.98
C GLN A 9 21.89 -6.71 -7.78
N LEU A 10 22.45 -5.51 -7.62
CA LEU A 10 21.70 -4.31 -7.26
C LEU A 10 20.52 -4.04 -8.20
N ARG A 11 20.76 -4.13 -9.52
CA ARG A 11 19.70 -3.86 -10.51
C ARG A 11 18.57 -4.87 -10.40
N ALA A 12 18.89 -6.16 -10.28
CA ALA A 12 17.88 -7.21 -10.15
C ALA A 12 17.04 -7.03 -8.88
N ALA A 13 17.69 -6.76 -7.73
CA ALA A 13 17.01 -6.53 -6.46
C ALA A 13 16.08 -5.30 -6.48
N VAL A 14 16.50 -4.21 -7.15
CA VAL A 14 15.67 -3.00 -7.30
C VAL A 14 14.46 -3.27 -8.20
N ILE A 15 14.64 -3.99 -9.30
CA ILE A 15 13.54 -4.37 -10.21
C ILE A 15 12.54 -5.27 -9.49
N GLU A 16 13.01 -6.26 -8.73
CA GLU A 16 12.14 -7.14 -7.93
C GLU A 16 11.29 -6.33 -6.95
N LEU A 17 11.89 -5.37 -6.24
CA LEU A 17 11.17 -4.48 -5.34
C LEU A 17 10.17 -3.59 -6.09
N ALA A 18 10.56 -3.01 -7.22
CA ALA A 18 9.68 -2.17 -8.03
C ALA A 18 8.46 -2.95 -8.51
N ASN A 19 8.65 -4.18 -9.01
CA ASN A 19 7.55 -5.06 -9.43
C ASN A 19 6.59 -5.37 -8.28
N LYS A 20 7.11 -5.67 -7.08
CA LYS A 20 6.29 -5.88 -5.87
C LYS A 20 5.45 -4.65 -5.50
N LEU A 21 5.98 -3.44 -5.73
CA LEU A 21 5.26 -2.19 -5.50
C LEU A 21 4.20 -1.91 -6.58
N LEU A 22 4.49 -2.25 -7.84
CA LEU A 22 3.54 -2.09 -8.96
C LEU A 22 2.28 -2.94 -8.80
N GLU A 23 2.36 -4.08 -8.14
CA GLU A 23 1.19 -4.90 -7.81
C GLU A 23 0.19 -4.18 -6.90
N LYS A 24 0.64 -3.22 -6.09
CA LYS A 24 -0.20 -2.54 -5.11
C LYS A 24 -0.97 -1.38 -5.75
N ASN A 25 -2.08 -1.01 -5.14
CA ASN A 25 -2.85 0.15 -5.57
C ASN A 25 -2.02 1.45 -5.34
N PRO A 26 -1.77 2.25 -6.38
CA PRO A 26 -0.88 3.41 -6.29
C PRO A 26 -1.46 4.54 -5.43
N VAL A 27 -2.80 4.67 -5.37
CA VAL A 27 -3.47 5.65 -4.49
C VAL A 27 -3.22 5.27 -3.04
N VAL A 28 -3.48 4.01 -2.67
CA VAL A 28 -3.25 3.52 -1.30
C VAL A 28 -1.79 3.65 -0.90
N LEU A 29 -0.84 3.27 -1.78
CA LEU A 29 0.60 3.43 -1.51
C LEU A 29 0.99 4.89 -1.26
N ARG A 30 0.45 5.82 -2.05
CA ARG A 30 0.73 7.26 -1.89
C ARG A 30 0.25 7.75 -0.53
N TYR A 31 -0.99 7.44 -0.15
CA TYR A 31 -1.55 7.89 1.12
C TYR A 31 -0.85 7.25 2.33
N ALA A 32 -0.52 5.95 2.26
CA ALA A 32 0.27 5.27 3.29
C ALA A 32 1.65 5.91 3.47
N LYS A 33 2.36 6.21 2.37
CA LYS A 33 3.65 6.91 2.41
C LYS A 33 3.55 8.29 3.04
N VAL A 34 2.51 9.06 2.72
CA VAL A 34 2.30 10.40 3.28
C VAL A 34 1.95 10.32 4.77
N GLY A 35 1.04 9.42 5.15
CA GLY A 35 0.71 9.11 6.55
C GLY A 35 1.96 8.82 7.37
N PHE A 36 2.73 7.81 6.96
CA PHE A 36 3.97 7.42 7.64
C PHE A 36 4.96 8.58 7.82
N LYS A 37 5.13 9.43 6.79
CA LYS A 37 6.06 10.56 6.87
C LYS A 37 5.57 11.64 7.84
N ARG A 38 4.26 11.93 7.87
CA ARG A 38 3.70 13.05 8.63
C ARG A 38 3.45 12.72 10.09
N CYS A 39 3.03 11.49 10.41
CA CYS A 39 2.81 11.08 11.80
C CYS A 39 4.08 11.14 12.66
N ARG A 40 5.28 11.17 12.06
CA ARG A 40 6.55 11.34 12.79
C ARG A 40 6.71 12.74 13.41
N GLU A 41 5.92 13.70 12.97
CA GLU A 41 5.95 15.10 13.41
C GLU A 41 4.74 15.44 14.31
N LEU A 42 3.88 14.46 14.62
CA LEU A 42 2.62 14.63 15.34
C LEU A 42 2.65 13.91 16.69
N THR A 43 1.80 14.33 17.64
CA THR A 43 1.51 13.49 18.82
C THR A 43 0.75 12.24 18.41
N TRP A 44 0.60 11.31 19.34
CA TRP A 44 -0.15 10.08 19.10
C TRP A 44 -1.58 10.36 18.62
N GLU A 45 -2.31 11.22 19.33
CA GLU A 45 -3.71 11.54 19.06
C GLU A 45 -3.88 12.29 17.73
N GLN A 46 -2.98 13.24 17.45
CA GLN A 46 -2.95 13.96 16.18
C GLN A 46 -2.62 13.01 15.01
N GLY A 47 -1.70 12.08 15.25
CA GLY A 47 -1.33 11.07 14.27
C GLY A 47 -2.48 10.13 13.93
N GLU A 48 -3.23 9.69 14.94
CA GLU A 48 -4.42 8.85 14.77
C GLU A 48 -5.49 9.56 13.93
N ASP A 49 -5.89 10.78 14.31
CA ASP A 49 -6.87 11.57 13.58
C ASP A 49 -6.44 11.81 12.13
N TYR A 50 -5.16 12.16 11.94
CA TYR A 50 -4.58 12.35 10.61
C TYR A 50 -4.66 11.08 9.75
N LEU A 51 -4.37 9.90 10.31
CA LEU A 51 -4.41 8.64 9.59
C LEU A 51 -5.84 8.27 9.17
N TYR A 52 -6.84 8.46 10.04
CA TYR A 52 -8.25 8.24 9.68
C TYR A 52 -8.68 9.17 8.54
N ALA A 53 -8.37 10.46 8.62
CA ALA A 53 -8.65 11.40 7.53
C ALA A 53 -7.97 11.00 6.21
N LYS A 54 -6.77 10.39 6.26
CA LYS A 54 -6.08 9.89 5.06
C LYS A 54 -6.67 8.61 4.52
N ILE A 55 -7.21 7.74 5.35
CA ILE A 55 -7.95 6.55 4.91
C ILE A 55 -9.19 6.98 4.12
N ASP A 56 -9.96 7.93 4.63
CA ASP A 56 -11.16 8.43 3.96
C ASP A 56 -10.82 9.09 2.62
N GLN A 57 -9.79 9.95 2.59
CA GLN A 57 -9.29 10.54 1.36
C GLN A 57 -8.81 9.49 0.37
N SER A 58 -8.10 8.45 0.83
CA SER A 58 -7.61 7.36 -0.02
C SER A 58 -8.78 6.59 -0.63
N ASN A 59 -9.79 6.23 0.17
CA ASN A 59 -10.97 5.51 -0.31
C ASN A 59 -11.76 6.33 -1.33
N PHE A 60 -11.91 7.64 -1.11
CA PHE A 60 -12.63 8.53 -2.02
C PHE A 60 -11.89 8.77 -3.34
N ARG A 61 -10.56 8.86 -3.29
CA ARG A 61 -9.72 9.16 -4.46
C ARG A 61 -9.33 7.93 -5.28
N ASP A 62 -9.60 6.72 -4.80
CA ASP A 62 -9.25 5.48 -5.47
C ASP A 62 -10.27 5.12 -6.58
N PRO A 63 -9.91 5.29 -7.87
CA PRO A 63 -10.83 4.99 -8.96
C PRO A 63 -11.10 3.49 -9.10
N GLU A 64 -10.17 2.64 -8.65
CA GLU A 64 -10.28 1.17 -8.73
C GLU A 64 -11.27 0.62 -7.69
N LYS A 65 -11.73 1.45 -6.73
CA LYS A 65 -12.51 1.01 -5.56
C LYS A 65 -11.86 -0.19 -4.88
N GLY A 66 -10.53 -0.17 -4.75
CA GLY A 66 -9.69 -1.30 -4.38
C GLY A 66 -10.03 -1.92 -3.03
N ARG A 67 -10.53 -1.12 -2.07
CA ARG A 67 -11.04 -1.65 -0.80
C ARG A 67 -12.24 -2.59 -1.00
N LYS A 68 -13.21 -2.18 -1.83
CA LYS A 68 -14.40 -3.00 -2.12
C LYS A 68 -13.99 -4.28 -2.85
N GLU A 69 -13.12 -4.15 -3.86
CA GLU A 69 -12.68 -5.28 -4.67
C GLU A 69 -11.83 -6.27 -3.85
N GLY A 70 -10.91 -5.78 -3.03
CA GLY A 70 -10.12 -6.62 -2.13
C GLY A 70 -10.98 -7.35 -1.09
N LEU A 71 -12.01 -6.69 -0.55
CA LEU A 71 -12.96 -7.34 0.36
C LEU A 71 -13.78 -8.42 -0.34
N LYS A 72 -14.26 -8.17 -1.56
CA LYS A 72 -14.96 -9.17 -2.37
C LYS A 72 -14.07 -10.39 -2.64
N GLN A 73 -12.84 -10.16 -3.10
CA GLN A 73 -11.90 -11.25 -3.39
C GLN A 73 -11.53 -12.08 -2.16
N PHE A 74 -11.56 -11.46 -0.98
CA PHE A 74 -11.30 -12.15 0.28
C PHE A 74 -12.53 -12.89 0.84
N LEU A 75 -13.65 -12.18 1.02
CA LEU A 75 -14.83 -12.70 1.72
C LEU A 75 -15.68 -13.60 0.82
N ASP A 76 -15.91 -13.16 -0.41
CA ASP A 76 -16.84 -13.80 -1.33
C ASP A 76 -16.10 -14.80 -2.23
N ASP A 77 -15.10 -14.33 -2.98
CA ASP A 77 -14.41 -15.18 -3.96
C ASP A 77 -13.36 -16.10 -3.30
N LYS A 78 -12.92 -15.75 -2.07
CA LYS A 78 -11.89 -16.48 -1.31
C LYS A 78 -10.62 -16.78 -2.13
N THR A 79 -10.25 -15.87 -3.03
CA THR A 79 -9.13 -16.04 -3.97
C THR A 79 -7.81 -15.49 -3.43
N ILE A 80 -7.85 -14.74 -2.33
CA ILE A 80 -6.67 -14.14 -1.70
C ILE A 80 -6.64 -14.41 -0.20
N LYS A 81 -5.42 -14.45 0.35
CA LYS A 81 -5.15 -14.36 1.79
C LYS A 81 -4.65 -12.95 2.12
N PRO A 82 -5.51 -12.06 2.66
CA PRO A 82 -5.10 -10.71 3.06
C PRO A 82 -3.87 -10.77 3.98
N GLY A 83 -2.91 -9.88 3.74
CA GLY A 83 -1.62 -9.86 4.45
C GLY A 83 -0.53 -10.70 3.80
N LEU A 84 -0.87 -11.76 3.05
CA LEU A 84 0.10 -12.57 2.28
C LEU A 84 0.04 -12.29 0.78
N GLN A 85 -1.13 -11.94 0.27
CA GLN A 85 -1.38 -11.73 -1.16
C GLN A 85 -2.04 -10.36 -1.39
N THR A 86 -1.74 -9.77 -2.55
CA THR A 86 -2.45 -8.58 -3.05
C THR A 86 -3.75 -9.00 -3.71
N TYR A 87 -4.79 -8.18 -3.62
CA TYR A 87 -5.95 -8.34 -4.49
C TYR A 87 -5.56 -8.13 -5.96
N LYS A 88 -6.25 -8.79 -6.88
CA LYS A 88 -6.09 -8.58 -8.31
C LYS A 88 -6.72 -7.24 -8.69
N ARG A 89 -5.88 -6.30 -9.11
CA ARG A 89 -6.31 -4.97 -9.58
C ARG A 89 -6.92 -5.06 -10.97
N GLN A 90 -7.87 -4.16 -11.24
CA GLN A 90 -8.46 -3.93 -12.56
C GLN A 90 -8.28 -2.42 -12.87
N PRO A 91 -7.05 -2.02 -13.25
CA PRO A 91 -6.69 -0.60 -13.44
C PRO A 91 -7.36 0.05 -14.64
#